data_AF-A0AAD2G941-F1
#
_entry.id   AF-A0AAD2G941-F1
#
_cell.length_a   1.000
_cell.length_b   1.000
_cell.length_c   1.000
_cell.angle_alpha   90.00
_cell.angle_beta   90.00
_cell.angle_gamma   90.00
#
_symmetry.space_group_name_H-M   'P 1'
#
loop_
_entity.id
_entity.type
_entity.pdbx_description
1 polymer ?
#
loop_
_entity_poly.entity_id
_entity_poly.type
_entity_poly.pdbx_seq_one_letter_code
_entity_poly.pdbx_strand_id
1 'polypeptide(L)'
;DHPQEDPRHKIEDDFEEPPDQEADPVEFDKYVSAKVSFNADGIETFGVVQGRKRDSSGKLIGHYHENPHLDTSIYQVEFEDGNVESFYANQIIEGIMTNVDDEGNTMYRICEFIDHQRDGRAVKGDDGWYTTSNGLKRPRKTTKGWKLLAEMKGGETEWLDLSVAKEAFPIEVAEYAAANKLVSEPAFAWLVPYTLRKRDRVMKAVKRRAVKRQKPEKFGIEVPGPGPKGVARAYELDAENGS
;
A
#
# COMPACT_ATOMS: atom_id res chain seq x y z
N ASP A 1 -62.40 -28.50 -56.96
CA ASP A 1 -62.08 -28.14 -55.58
C ASP A 1 -60.56 -28.06 -55.50
N HIS A 2 -60.02 -26.85 -55.62
CA HIS A 2 -58.59 -26.58 -55.54
C HIS A 2 -58.34 -25.81 -54.24
N PRO A 3 -57.59 -26.37 -53.28
CA PRO A 3 -56.93 -25.58 -52.28
C PRO A 3 -55.43 -25.46 -52.62
N GLN A 4 -54.99 -24.22 -52.60
CA GLN A 4 -53.64 -23.73 -52.88
C GLN A 4 -52.60 -24.31 -51.93
N GLU A 5 -51.41 -24.62 -52.45
CA GLU A 5 -50.22 -24.82 -51.63
C GLU A 5 -49.82 -23.49 -50.98
N ASP A 6 -49.86 -23.45 -49.66
CA ASP A 6 -49.33 -22.35 -48.84
C ASP A 6 -47.81 -22.56 -48.65
N PRO A 7 -46.94 -21.66 -49.14
CA PRO A 7 -45.51 -21.82 -49.01
C PRO A 7 -45.10 -21.47 -47.58
N ARG A 8 -44.91 -22.49 -46.74
CA ARG A 8 -44.24 -22.34 -45.45
C ARG A 8 -42.82 -21.82 -45.69
N HIS A 9 -42.69 -20.50 -45.56
CA HIS A 9 -41.46 -19.75 -45.48
C HIS A 9 -40.61 -20.37 -44.37
N LYS A 10 -39.59 -21.15 -44.78
CA LYS A 10 -38.51 -21.55 -43.87
C LYS A 10 -37.70 -20.28 -43.64
N ILE A 11 -37.93 -19.62 -42.51
CA ILE A 11 -36.98 -18.66 -41.98
C ILE A 11 -35.89 -19.53 -41.38
N GLU A 12 -34.80 -19.69 -42.13
CA GLU A 12 -33.52 -20.09 -41.54
C GLU A 12 -33.14 -18.96 -40.59
N ASP A 13 -33.19 -19.28 -39.30
CA ASP A 13 -32.77 -18.39 -38.23
C ASP A 13 -31.23 -18.36 -38.26
N ASP A 14 -30.68 -17.63 -39.24
CA ASP A 14 -29.28 -17.21 -39.27
C ASP A 14 -29.12 -16.13 -38.20
N PHE A 15 -29.19 -16.57 -36.94
CA PHE A 15 -28.67 -15.81 -35.82
C PHE A 15 -27.15 -15.92 -35.87
N GLU A 16 -26.53 -15.18 -36.79
CA GLU A 16 -25.14 -14.78 -36.60
C GLU A 16 -25.11 -13.93 -35.32
N GLU A 17 -24.72 -14.55 -34.21
CA GLU A 17 -24.23 -13.79 -33.06
C GLU A 17 -23.20 -12.80 -33.61
N PRO A 18 -23.41 -11.48 -33.48
CA PRO A 18 -22.37 -10.54 -33.83
C PRO A 18 -21.12 -10.94 -33.04
N PRO A 19 -19.92 -10.84 -33.61
CA PRO A 19 -18.73 -11.03 -32.81
C PRO A 19 -18.74 -9.94 -31.74
N ASP A 20 -19.14 -10.29 -30.53
CA ASP A 20 -18.89 -9.54 -29.30
C ASP A 20 -17.39 -9.64 -29.00
N GLN A 21 -16.59 -9.15 -29.95
CA GLN A 21 -15.26 -8.65 -29.67
C GLN A 21 -15.43 -7.14 -29.50
N GLU A 22 -16.10 -6.74 -28.42
CA GLU A 22 -15.66 -5.52 -27.75
C GLU A 22 -14.17 -5.77 -27.52
N ALA A 23 -13.33 -5.03 -28.26
CA ALA A 23 -11.90 -5.14 -28.16
C ALA A 23 -11.56 -4.99 -26.68
N ASP A 24 -11.09 -6.08 -26.05
CA ASP A 24 -10.49 -6.07 -24.72
C ASP A 24 -9.52 -4.88 -24.74
N PRO A 25 -9.78 -3.78 -24.01
CA PRO A 25 -9.14 -2.50 -24.24
C PRO A 25 -7.64 -2.73 -24.22
N VAL A 26 -7.04 -2.66 -25.42
CA VAL A 26 -5.80 -3.36 -25.81
C VAL A 26 -4.56 -2.89 -25.02
N GLU A 27 -4.70 -1.90 -24.13
CA GLU A 27 -3.57 -1.18 -23.54
C GLU A 27 -3.69 -0.78 -22.07
N PHE A 28 -4.82 -1.01 -21.38
CA PHE A 28 -4.94 -0.57 -19.97
C PHE A 28 -4.90 -1.72 -18.97
N ASP A 29 -3.69 -2.08 -18.54
CA ASP A 29 -3.48 -2.98 -17.42
C ASP A 29 -3.71 -2.24 -16.09
N LYS A 30 -4.98 -2.17 -15.69
CA LYS A 30 -5.50 -1.40 -14.55
C LYS A 30 -4.72 -1.55 -13.24
N TYR A 31 -4.16 -2.74 -13.00
CA TYR A 31 -3.49 -3.07 -11.75
C TYR A 31 -1.96 -3.04 -11.83
N VAL A 32 -1.35 -2.70 -12.96
CA VAL A 32 0.11 -2.62 -13.06
C VAL A 32 0.66 -1.69 -11.99
N SER A 33 1.75 -2.15 -11.38
CA SER A 33 2.45 -1.48 -10.28
C SER A 33 1.65 -1.35 -8.98
N ALA A 34 0.46 -1.96 -8.90
CA ALA A 34 -0.26 -2.09 -7.65
C ALA A 34 0.51 -3.03 -6.71
N LYS A 35 0.78 -2.54 -5.50
CA LYS A 35 1.27 -3.33 -4.39
C LYS A 35 0.12 -4.15 -3.80
N VAL A 36 0.32 -5.46 -3.71
CA VAL A 36 -0.63 -6.44 -3.18
C VAL A 36 -0.03 -7.17 -2.00
N SER A 37 -0.88 -7.64 -1.08
CA SER A 37 -0.47 -8.67 -0.13
C SER A 37 -1.37 -9.88 -0.15
N PHE A 38 -0.78 -11.04 0.02
CA PHE A 38 -1.48 -12.29 0.21
C PHE A 38 -1.13 -12.89 1.57
N ASN A 39 -2.10 -13.54 2.19
CA ASN A 39 -1.89 -14.29 3.43
C ASN A 39 -1.89 -15.79 3.10
N ALA A 40 -0.72 -16.40 3.04
CA ALA A 40 -0.54 -17.84 2.85
C ALA A 40 0.01 -18.44 4.16
N ASP A 41 -0.68 -19.44 4.71
CA ASP A 41 -0.25 -20.14 5.94
C ASP A 41 0.04 -19.24 7.16
N GLY A 42 -0.66 -18.09 7.24
CA GLY A 42 -0.46 -17.11 8.30
C GLY A 42 0.78 -16.23 8.12
N ILE A 43 1.51 -16.39 7.02
CA ILE A 43 2.59 -15.53 6.59
C ILE A 43 2.03 -14.58 5.53
N GLU A 44 2.22 -13.29 5.79
CA GLU A 44 1.85 -12.25 4.83
C GLU A 44 3.02 -11.99 3.90
N THR A 45 2.79 -12.12 2.60
CA THR A 45 3.75 -11.84 1.52
C THR A 45 3.29 -10.63 0.73
N PHE A 46 4.23 -9.82 0.28
CA PHE A 46 3.96 -8.65 -0.54
C PHE A 46 4.53 -8.85 -1.93
N GLY A 47 3.82 -8.31 -2.92
CA GLY A 47 4.26 -8.34 -4.30
C GLY A 47 3.78 -7.13 -5.07
N VAL A 48 4.31 -6.98 -6.27
CA VAL A 48 3.97 -5.94 -7.23
C VAL A 48 3.40 -6.59 -8.48
N VAL A 49 2.26 -6.09 -8.93
CA VAL A 49 1.64 -6.56 -10.18
C VAL A 49 2.46 -6.06 -11.36
N GLN A 50 2.96 -6.99 -12.17
CA GLN A 50 3.79 -6.70 -13.35
C GLN A 50 2.97 -6.46 -14.62
N GLY A 51 1.76 -7.03 -14.70
CA GLY A 51 0.88 -6.88 -15.85
C GLY A 51 0.02 -8.11 -16.08
N ARG A 52 -0.82 -8.06 -17.12
CA ARG A 52 -1.66 -9.19 -17.51
C ARG A 52 -0.82 -10.28 -18.16
N LYS A 53 -1.09 -11.51 -17.76
CA LYS A 53 -0.42 -12.70 -18.25
C LYS A 53 -0.75 -12.92 -19.73
N ARG A 54 0.27 -13.25 -20.51
CA ARG A 54 0.16 -13.62 -21.93
C ARG A 54 0.48 -15.09 -22.14
N ASP A 55 -0.15 -15.70 -23.15
CA ASP A 55 0.19 -17.03 -23.62
C ASP A 55 1.45 -17.01 -24.51
N SER A 56 1.86 -18.17 -25.02
CA SER A 56 3.03 -18.30 -25.89
C SER A 56 2.92 -17.56 -27.23
N SER A 57 1.71 -17.13 -27.62
CA SER A 57 1.46 -16.34 -28.82
C SER A 57 1.43 -14.83 -28.54
N GLY A 58 1.58 -14.42 -27.27
CA GLY A 58 1.51 -13.04 -26.83
C GLY A 58 0.08 -12.54 -26.57
N LYS A 59 -0.92 -13.42 -26.67
CA LYS A 59 -2.33 -13.08 -26.39
C LYS A 59 -2.60 -13.09 -24.89
N LEU A 60 -3.39 -12.13 -24.43
CA LEU A 60 -3.82 -12.04 -23.03
C LEU A 60 -4.62 -13.28 -22.61
N ILE A 61 -4.38 -13.75 -21.39
CA ILE A 61 -5.11 -14.88 -20.78
C ILE A 61 -6.24 -14.35 -19.89
N GLY A 62 -7.43 -14.89 -20.11
CA GLY A 62 -8.67 -14.40 -19.47
C GLY A 62 -9.28 -13.23 -20.23
N HIS A 63 -10.50 -12.88 -19.87
CA HIS A 63 -11.26 -11.78 -20.47
C HIS A 63 -11.50 -10.68 -19.44
N TYR A 64 -11.15 -9.45 -19.81
CA TYR A 64 -11.45 -8.26 -19.02
C TYR A 64 -12.95 -8.05 -18.94
N HIS A 65 -13.41 -7.57 -17.78
CA HIS A 65 -14.78 -7.13 -17.61
C HIS A 65 -14.82 -5.96 -16.61
N GLU A 66 -15.61 -4.92 -16.88
CA GLU A 66 -15.68 -3.74 -16.01
C GLU A 66 -16.16 -4.09 -14.59
N ASN A 67 -17.15 -4.99 -14.48
CA ASN A 67 -17.53 -5.61 -13.22
C ASN A 67 -16.46 -6.62 -12.76
N PRO A 68 -15.75 -6.37 -11.64
CA PRO A 68 -14.67 -7.24 -11.19
C PRO A 68 -15.05 -8.68 -10.85
N HIS A 69 -16.32 -8.93 -10.53
CA HIS A 69 -16.80 -10.29 -10.24
C HIS A 69 -16.89 -11.16 -11.50
N LEU A 70 -16.90 -10.53 -12.68
CA LEU A 70 -16.96 -11.20 -13.98
C LEU A 70 -15.60 -11.13 -14.71
N ASP A 71 -14.63 -10.39 -14.16
CA ASP A 71 -13.30 -10.27 -14.75
C ASP A 71 -12.51 -11.56 -14.52
N THR A 72 -12.12 -12.21 -15.62
CA THR A 72 -11.36 -13.46 -15.62
C THR A 72 -9.89 -13.25 -16.02
N SER A 73 -9.47 -11.99 -16.17
CA SER A 73 -8.09 -11.62 -16.48
C SER A 73 -7.13 -12.20 -15.46
N ILE A 74 -6.01 -12.73 -15.95
CA ILE A 74 -4.93 -13.24 -15.12
C ILE A 74 -3.78 -12.23 -15.12
N TYR A 75 -3.27 -11.90 -13.94
CA TYR A 75 -2.14 -11.00 -13.72
C TYR A 75 -0.94 -11.78 -13.20
N GLN A 76 0.26 -11.30 -13.52
CA GLN A 76 1.50 -11.77 -12.92
C GLN A 76 1.90 -10.84 -11.78
N VAL A 77 2.26 -11.42 -10.64
CA VAL A 77 2.74 -10.71 -9.46
C VAL A 77 4.14 -11.19 -9.16
N GLU A 78 5.08 -10.25 -9.04
CA GLU A 78 6.44 -10.51 -8.57
C GLU A 78 6.52 -10.24 -7.06
N PHE A 79 6.98 -11.24 -6.31
CA PHE A 79 7.15 -11.17 -4.86
C PHE A 79 8.55 -10.69 -4.47
N GLU A 80 8.72 -10.31 -3.20
CA GLU A 80 10.01 -9.84 -2.65
C GLU A 80 11.17 -10.84 -2.82
N ASP A 81 10.89 -12.14 -2.90
CA ASP A 81 11.89 -13.18 -3.13
C ASP A 81 12.24 -13.38 -4.63
N GLY A 82 11.62 -12.59 -5.51
CA GLY A 82 11.76 -12.65 -6.96
C GLY A 82 10.90 -13.73 -7.61
N ASN A 83 10.09 -14.48 -6.85
CA ASN A 83 9.16 -15.43 -7.42
C ASN A 83 8.02 -14.69 -8.15
N VAL A 84 7.59 -15.24 -9.29
CA VAL A 84 6.49 -14.68 -10.07
C VAL A 84 5.35 -15.68 -10.12
N GLU A 85 4.20 -15.30 -9.57
CA GLU A 85 3.00 -16.14 -9.58
C GLU A 85 1.85 -15.46 -10.35
N SER A 86 0.81 -16.24 -10.66
CA SER A 86 -0.33 -15.77 -11.45
C SER A 86 -1.59 -15.75 -10.61
N PHE A 87 -2.33 -14.64 -10.65
CA PHE A 87 -3.54 -14.43 -9.88
C PHE A 87 -4.66 -13.92 -10.78
N TYR A 88 -5.90 -14.26 -10.46
CA TYR A 88 -7.06 -13.68 -11.10
C TYR A 88 -7.28 -12.22 -10.65
N ALA A 89 -7.91 -11.40 -11.49
CA ALA A 89 -8.21 -10.01 -11.19
C ALA A 89 -8.92 -9.80 -9.83
N ASN A 90 -9.87 -10.66 -9.48
CA ASN A 90 -10.54 -10.62 -8.17
C ASN A 90 -9.57 -10.84 -6.99
N GLN A 91 -8.61 -11.75 -7.12
CA GLN A 91 -7.58 -11.99 -6.11
C GLN A 91 -6.61 -10.80 -6.00
N ILE A 92 -6.27 -10.16 -7.11
CA ILE A 92 -5.50 -8.91 -7.09
C ILE A 92 -6.24 -7.84 -6.29
N ILE A 93 -7.53 -7.65 -6.55
CA ILE A 93 -8.36 -6.67 -5.82
C ILE A 93 -8.42 -7.01 -4.33
N GLU A 94 -8.66 -8.26 -3.97
CA GLU A 94 -8.65 -8.71 -2.57
C GLU A 94 -7.31 -8.41 -1.89
N GLY A 95 -6.20 -8.66 -2.59
CA GLY A 95 -4.85 -8.39 -2.12
C GLY A 95 -4.57 -6.89 -1.92
N ILE A 96 -5.09 -6.03 -2.80
CA ILE A 96 -5.04 -4.56 -2.62
C ILE A 96 -5.87 -4.14 -1.41
N MET A 97 -7.12 -4.61 -1.34
CA MET A 97 -8.08 -4.18 -0.31
C MET A 97 -7.67 -4.58 1.11
N THR A 98 -6.87 -5.63 1.24
CA THR A 98 -6.33 -6.09 2.53
C THR A 98 -5.39 -5.08 3.19
N ASN A 99 -4.78 -4.18 2.41
CA ASN A 99 -3.76 -3.24 2.89
C ASN A 99 -4.13 -1.79 2.74
N VAL A 100 -5.39 -1.45 2.50
CA VAL A 100 -5.81 -0.05 2.44
C VAL A 100 -6.81 0.28 3.55
N ASP A 101 -6.82 1.55 3.96
CA ASP A 101 -7.86 2.07 4.84
C ASP A 101 -9.17 2.31 4.07
N ASP A 102 -10.22 2.74 4.78
CA ASP A 102 -11.54 3.02 4.20
C ASP A 102 -11.50 4.12 3.11
N GLU A 103 -10.45 4.93 3.09
CA GLU A 103 -10.24 5.93 2.05
C GLU A 103 -9.48 5.35 0.85
N GLY A 104 -8.85 4.18 0.95
CA GLY A 104 -8.02 3.57 -0.09
C GLY A 104 -6.53 3.91 0.02
N ASN A 105 -6.08 4.52 1.12
CA ASN A 105 -4.66 4.81 1.35
C ASN A 105 -3.96 3.55 1.88
N THR A 106 -2.75 3.26 1.39
CA THR A 106 -1.97 2.11 1.88
C THR A 106 -1.70 2.22 3.38
N MET A 107 -2.14 1.21 4.12
CA MET A 107 -1.88 1.00 5.55
C MET A 107 -0.48 0.45 5.75
N TYR A 108 0.22 1.02 6.72
CA TYR A 108 1.65 0.76 6.88
C TYR A 108 1.89 -0.50 7.70
N ARG A 109 2.88 -1.28 7.26
CA ARG A 109 3.46 -2.36 8.05
C ARG A 109 4.97 -2.22 7.98
N ILE A 110 5.55 -1.84 9.10
CA ILE A 110 7.01 -1.82 9.24
C ILE A 110 7.49 -3.16 9.77
N CYS A 111 8.67 -3.58 9.33
CA CYS A 111 9.43 -4.65 9.97
C CYS A 111 10.05 -4.10 11.26
N GLU A 112 10.85 -3.04 11.13
CA GLU A 112 11.48 -2.36 12.25
C GLU A 112 11.90 -0.92 11.88
N PHE A 113 12.40 -0.18 12.87
CA PHE A 113 13.17 1.03 12.62
C PHE A 113 14.65 0.66 12.58
N ILE A 114 15.36 1.08 11.54
CA ILE A 114 16.75 0.69 11.28
C ILE A 114 17.75 1.85 11.43
N ASP A 115 17.28 3.09 11.39
CA ASP A 115 18.13 4.28 11.55
C ASP A 115 17.36 5.47 12.14
N HIS A 116 18.08 6.50 12.59
CA HIS A 116 17.52 7.74 13.10
C HIS A 116 18.35 8.95 12.70
N GLN A 117 17.70 10.09 12.52
CA GLN A 117 18.37 11.36 12.32
C GLN A 117 17.70 12.47 13.11
N ARG A 118 18.48 13.50 13.43
CA ARG A 118 17.99 14.73 14.02
C ARG A 118 18.55 15.97 13.34
N ASP A 119 17.76 17.03 13.31
CA ASP A 119 18.18 18.33 12.78
C ASP A 119 18.32 19.39 13.89
N GLY A 120 18.76 20.60 13.51
CA GLY A 120 19.01 21.71 14.44
C GLY A 120 17.78 22.22 15.21
N ARG A 121 16.56 21.76 14.88
CA ARG A 121 15.32 22.09 15.59
C ARG A 121 15.04 21.14 16.76
N ALA A 122 15.85 20.08 16.92
CA ALA A 122 15.74 19.16 18.04
C ALA A 122 15.99 19.86 19.38
N VAL A 123 15.12 19.60 20.35
CA VAL A 123 15.26 20.13 21.71
C VAL A 123 16.45 19.45 22.38
N LYS A 124 17.38 20.25 22.92
CA LYS A 124 18.57 19.78 23.62
C LYS A 124 18.24 19.35 25.06
N GLY A 125 19.11 18.52 25.65
CA GLY A 125 18.90 17.94 26.99
C GLY A 125 18.53 18.95 28.07
N ASP A 126 19.23 20.09 28.12
CA ASP A 126 19.01 21.15 29.12
C ASP A 126 17.62 21.79 29.00
N ASP A 127 17.10 21.89 27.77
CA ASP A 127 15.75 22.42 27.48
C ASP A 127 14.67 21.34 27.52
N GLY A 128 15.03 20.08 27.77
CA GLY A 128 14.14 18.92 27.73
C GLY A 128 13.11 18.87 28.85
N TRP A 129 13.16 19.81 29.80
CA TRP A 129 12.31 19.84 30.98
C TRP A 129 11.62 21.20 31.13
N TYR A 130 10.48 21.20 31.83
CA TYR A 130 9.81 22.42 32.28
C TYR A 130 9.29 22.22 33.71
N THR A 131 9.17 23.33 34.43
CA THR A 131 8.69 23.36 35.81
C THR A 131 7.23 23.82 35.81
N THR A 132 6.34 23.03 36.41
CA THR A 132 4.93 23.41 36.59
C THR A 132 4.77 24.43 37.71
N SER A 133 3.60 25.07 37.80
CA SER A 133 3.31 26.10 38.82
C SER A 133 3.48 25.61 40.27
N ASN A 134 3.33 24.31 40.50
CA ASN A 134 3.56 23.65 41.79
C ASN A 134 5.00 23.16 42.01
N GLY A 135 5.97 23.59 41.19
CA GLY A 135 7.40 23.29 41.36
C GLY A 135 7.87 21.93 40.84
N LEU A 136 6.99 21.13 40.21
CA LEU A 136 7.35 19.80 39.73
C LEU A 136 8.02 19.86 38.35
N LYS A 137 9.19 19.21 38.20
CA LYS A 137 9.85 19.05 36.90
C LYS A 137 9.17 17.98 36.07
N ARG A 138 8.82 18.31 34.82
CA ARG A 138 8.22 17.40 33.84
C ARG A 138 9.00 17.42 32.53
N PRO A 139 9.14 16.28 31.83
CA PRO A 139 9.79 16.26 30.53
C PRO A 139 8.89 16.96 29.51
N ARG A 140 9.50 17.75 28.63
CA ARG A 140 8.79 18.36 27.50
C ARG A 140 8.38 17.27 26.51
N LYS A 141 7.11 17.28 26.12
CA LYS A 141 6.63 16.40 25.05
C LYS A 141 6.97 17.02 23.70
N THR A 142 8.05 16.56 23.11
CA THR A 142 8.54 17.03 21.80
C THR A 142 8.89 15.84 20.92
N THR A 143 8.77 16.05 19.62
CA THR A 143 9.29 15.16 18.56
C THR A 143 9.98 15.98 17.47
N LYS A 144 10.13 17.30 17.68
CA LYS A 144 10.60 18.24 16.67
C LYS A 144 12.01 17.91 16.25
N GLY A 145 12.24 17.93 14.94
CA GLY A 145 13.56 17.71 14.37
C GLY A 145 14.07 16.28 14.49
N TRP A 146 13.20 15.29 14.73
CA TRP A 146 13.57 13.87 14.76
C TRP A 146 12.84 13.09 13.67
N LYS A 147 13.57 12.22 12.98
CA LYS A 147 13.05 11.22 12.06
C LYS A 147 13.64 9.85 12.35
N LEU A 148 12.86 8.80 12.07
CA LEU A 148 13.30 7.41 12.12
C LEU A 148 13.18 6.80 10.72
N LEU A 149 14.15 5.98 10.32
CA LEU A 149 14.10 5.23 9.08
C LEU A 149 13.38 3.92 9.35
N ALA A 150 12.19 3.77 8.78
CA ALA A 150 11.42 2.54 8.85
C ALA A 150 11.79 1.64 7.67
N GLU A 151 12.02 0.36 7.96
CA GLU A 151 11.99 -0.69 6.96
C GLU A 151 10.58 -1.23 6.85
N MET A 152 10.01 -1.21 5.65
CA MET A 152 8.66 -1.66 5.36
C MET A 152 8.66 -3.16 5.07
N LYS A 153 7.54 -3.81 5.38
CA LYS A 153 7.17 -5.08 4.74
C LYS A 153 7.04 -4.79 3.24
N GLY A 154 7.88 -5.40 2.40
CA GLY A 154 8.11 -4.97 1.02
C GLY A 154 9.56 -4.59 0.70
N GLY A 155 10.45 -4.54 1.70
CA GLY A 155 11.87 -4.20 1.53
C GLY A 155 12.17 -2.72 1.28
N GLU A 156 11.15 -1.88 1.06
CA GLU A 156 11.32 -0.43 0.94
C GLU A 156 11.68 0.21 2.29
N THR A 157 12.53 1.22 2.28
CA THR A 157 12.82 2.03 3.48
C THR A 157 12.31 3.46 3.33
N GLU A 158 11.73 4.03 4.38
CA GLU A 158 11.22 5.40 4.36
C GLU A 158 11.49 6.16 5.67
N TRP A 159 11.93 7.42 5.55
CA TRP A 159 12.09 8.31 6.69
C TRP A 159 10.74 8.84 7.18
N LEU A 160 10.37 8.49 8.41
CA LEU A 160 9.16 8.96 9.09
C LEU A 160 9.50 10.02 10.14
N ASP A 161 8.71 11.10 10.19
CA ASP A 161 8.77 12.06 11.30
C ASP A 161 8.43 11.36 12.62
N LEU A 162 9.16 11.65 13.69
CA LEU A 162 8.91 11.01 14.99
C LEU A 162 7.50 11.29 15.53
N SER A 163 6.90 12.44 15.19
CA SER A 163 5.49 12.76 15.53
C SER A 163 4.51 11.75 14.93
N VAL A 164 4.85 11.22 13.76
CA VAL A 164 4.06 10.27 13.01
C VAL A 164 4.36 8.86 13.49
N ALA A 165 5.64 8.49 13.55
CA ALA A 165 6.10 7.18 13.97
C ALA A 165 5.56 6.79 15.36
N LYS A 166 5.53 7.72 16.33
CA LYS A 166 5.04 7.41 17.69
C LYS A 166 3.54 7.16 17.76
N GLU A 167 2.75 7.65 16.80
CA GLU A 167 1.30 7.47 16.79
C GLU A 167 0.92 6.17 16.07
N ALA A 168 1.65 5.82 15.01
CA ALA A 168 1.43 4.62 14.24
C ALA A 168 2.09 3.37 14.86
N PHE A 169 3.32 3.52 15.36
CA PHE A 169 4.20 2.44 15.83
C PHE A 169 4.82 2.75 17.19
N PRO A 170 4.02 3.07 18.23
CA PRO A 170 4.56 3.52 19.51
C PRO A 170 5.49 2.49 20.17
N ILE A 171 5.24 1.20 19.98
CA ILE A 171 5.98 0.12 20.64
C ILE A 171 7.33 -0.05 19.96
N GLU A 172 7.34 -0.11 18.64
CA GLU A 172 8.51 -0.23 17.79
C GLU A 172 9.41 1.00 17.98
N VAL A 173 8.84 2.21 18.06
CA VAL A 173 9.58 3.42 18.42
C VAL A 173 10.24 3.29 19.79
N ALA A 174 9.52 2.74 20.77
CA ALA A 174 10.03 2.63 22.14
C ALA A 174 11.14 1.57 22.27
N GLU A 175 10.99 0.43 21.60
CA GLU A 175 12.00 -0.62 21.55
C GLU A 175 13.26 -0.14 20.82
N TYR A 176 13.10 0.48 19.65
CA TYR A 176 14.20 1.06 18.89
C TYR A 176 14.97 2.10 19.71
N ALA A 177 14.27 3.03 20.36
CA ALA A 177 14.91 4.07 21.17
C ALA A 177 15.65 3.49 22.40
N ALA A 178 15.14 2.41 22.98
CA ALA A 178 15.82 1.70 24.07
C ALA A 178 17.11 1.01 23.59
N ALA A 179 17.04 0.28 22.47
CA ALA A 179 18.18 -0.40 21.87
C ALA A 179 19.29 0.57 21.45
N ASN A 180 18.92 1.74 20.93
CA ASN A 180 19.85 2.75 20.42
C ASN A 180 20.26 3.83 21.45
N LYS A 181 19.99 3.62 22.75
CA LYS A 181 20.36 4.54 23.84
C LYS A 181 19.79 5.96 23.68
N LEU A 182 18.63 6.10 23.06
CA LEU A 182 17.94 7.37 22.84
C LEU A 182 16.95 7.71 23.97
N VAL A 183 16.75 6.83 24.95
CA VAL A 183 15.74 7.00 26.02
C VAL A 183 15.90 8.31 26.79
N SER A 184 17.12 8.79 27.00
CA SER A 184 17.38 10.05 27.71
C SER A 184 17.17 11.30 26.87
N GLU A 185 17.09 11.18 25.55
CA GLU A 185 16.86 12.32 24.66
C GLU A 185 15.46 12.91 24.91
N PRO A 186 15.30 14.25 24.91
CA PRO A 186 14.02 14.90 25.19
C PRO A 186 12.86 14.42 24.31
N ALA A 187 13.15 13.97 23.10
CA ALA A 187 12.16 13.46 22.18
C ALA A 187 11.51 12.12 22.61
N PHE A 188 12.24 11.33 23.41
CA PHE A 188 11.87 9.96 23.76
C PHE A 188 11.57 9.80 25.27
N ALA A 189 12.21 10.58 26.13
CA ALA A 189 12.17 10.43 27.59
C ALA A 189 10.77 10.41 28.19
N TRP A 190 9.82 11.15 27.59
CA TRP A 190 8.44 11.22 28.07
C TRP A 190 7.55 10.07 27.57
N LEU A 191 7.94 9.38 26.51
CA LEU A 191 7.15 8.36 25.81
C LEU A 191 7.63 6.95 26.16
N VAL A 192 8.92 6.68 25.99
CA VAL A 192 9.49 5.32 26.01
C VAL A 192 9.20 4.57 27.32
N PRO A 193 9.43 5.16 28.52
CA PRO A 193 9.16 4.45 29.77
C PRO A 193 7.68 4.13 29.96
N TYR A 194 6.79 4.99 29.47
CA TYR A 194 5.35 4.76 29.53
C TYR A 194 4.94 3.63 28.61
N THR A 195 5.38 3.66 27.34
CA THR A 195 5.00 2.68 26.33
C THR A 195 5.47 1.28 26.68
N LEU A 196 6.74 1.11 27.07
CA LEU A 196 7.26 -0.21 27.43
C LEU A 196 6.54 -0.79 28.66
N ARG A 197 6.29 0.03 29.69
CA ARG A 197 5.56 -0.41 30.90
C ARG A 197 4.10 -0.76 30.62
N LYS A 198 3.49 -0.16 29.60
CA LYS A 198 2.06 -0.34 29.26
C LYS A 198 1.88 -1.04 27.92
N ARG A 199 2.87 -1.81 27.46
CA ARG A 199 2.92 -2.48 26.15
C ARG A 199 1.57 -3.09 25.77
N ASP A 200 1.03 -4.00 26.58
CA ASP A 200 -0.22 -4.71 26.26
C ASP A 200 -1.43 -3.78 26.14
N ARG A 201 -1.48 -2.73 26.96
CA ARG A 201 -2.55 -1.74 26.88
C ARG A 201 -2.41 -0.87 25.64
N VAL A 202 -1.19 -0.50 25.27
CA VAL A 202 -0.89 0.24 24.06
C VAL A 202 -1.23 -0.61 22.83
N MET A 203 -0.82 -1.89 22.79
CA MET A 203 -1.18 -2.83 21.72
C MET A 203 -2.69 -2.91 21.50
N LYS A 204 -3.48 -2.95 22.57
CA LYS A 204 -4.96 -3.00 22.47
C LYS A 204 -5.59 -1.68 22.01
N ALA A 205 -4.93 -0.55 22.25
CA ALA A 205 -5.49 0.78 21.98
C ALA A 205 -5.07 1.33 20.60
N VAL A 206 -3.89 0.93 20.12
CA VAL A 206 -3.36 1.38 18.83
C VAL A 206 -4.08 0.63 17.72
N LYS A 207 -4.84 1.38 16.93
CA LYS A 207 -5.35 0.89 15.64
C LYS A 207 -4.29 1.17 14.59
N ARG A 208 -4.15 0.24 13.62
CA ARG A 208 -3.36 0.50 12.42
C ARG A 208 -3.96 1.71 11.71
N ARG A 209 -3.10 2.64 11.28
CA ARG A 209 -3.50 3.87 10.59
C ARG A 209 -2.71 4.01 9.32
N ALA A 210 -3.34 4.53 8.26
CA ALA A 210 -2.58 5.13 7.19
C ALA A 210 -1.79 6.31 7.75
N VAL A 211 -0.51 6.33 7.41
CA VAL A 211 0.39 7.44 7.63
C VAL A 211 0.53 8.22 6.32
N LYS A 212 1.01 9.46 6.36
CA LYS A 212 1.31 10.21 5.13
C LYS A 212 2.71 9.84 4.63
N ARG A 213 2.79 9.24 3.44
CA ARG A 213 4.05 8.85 2.78
C ARG A 213 4.68 10.03 2.06
N GLN A 214 5.99 9.93 1.82
CA GLN A 214 6.69 10.71 0.81
C GLN A 214 6.19 10.34 -0.59
N LYS A 215 5.93 9.04 -0.82
CA LYS A 215 5.28 8.49 -2.02
C LYS A 215 3.84 8.08 -1.68
N PRO A 216 2.86 8.98 -1.80
CA PRO A 216 1.48 8.62 -1.45
C PRO A 216 0.96 7.57 -2.43
N GLU A 217 0.25 6.60 -1.90
CA GLU A 217 -0.30 5.49 -2.66
C GLU A 217 -1.81 5.41 -2.46
N LYS A 218 -2.52 5.06 -3.52
CA LYS A 218 -3.96 4.83 -3.51
C LYS A 218 -4.23 3.48 -4.14
N PHE A 219 -4.91 2.60 -3.42
CA PHE A 219 -5.20 1.23 -3.88
C PHE A 219 -3.92 0.49 -4.34
N GLY A 220 -2.82 0.67 -3.59
CA GLY A 220 -1.53 0.04 -3.88
C GLY A 220 -0.72 0.70 -4.99
N ILE A 221 -1.23 1.72 -5.67
CA ILE A 221 -0.56 2.41 -6.78
C ILE A 221 0.00 3.75 -6.31
N GLU A 222 1.25 4.08 -6.67
CA GLU A 222 1.83 5.40 -6.39
C GLU A 222 1.05 6.49 -7.12
N VAL A 223 0.61 7.52 -6.40
CA VAL A 223 -0.12 8.67 -6.96
C VAL A 223 0.78 9.90 -6.88
N PRO A 224 1.39 10.35 -7.98
CA PRO A 224 2.20 11.55 -7.98
C PRO A 224 1.41 12.77 -7.48
N GLY A 225 2.07 13.60 -6.68
CA GLY A 225 1.45 14.82 -6.15
C GLY A 225 1.17 15.87 -7.23
N PRO A 226 0.45 16.96 -6.91
CA PRO A 226 0.23 18.03 -7.87
C PRO A 226 1.51 18.83 -8.18
N GLY A 227 1.56 19.44 -9.36
CA GLY A 227 2.61 20.37 -9.79
C GLY A 227 3.78 19.73 -10.55
N PRO A 228 4.79 20.53 -10.96
CA PRO A 228 5.81 20.09 -11.92
C PRO A 228 6.60 18.84 -11.48
N LYS A 229 6.87 18.69 -10.18
CA LYS A 229 7.57 17.52 -9.65
C LYS A 229 6.75 16.24 -9.75
N GLY A 230 5.44 16.33 -9.54
CA GLY A 230 4.57 15.16 -9.66
C GLY A 230 4.29 14.80 -11.11
N VAL A 231 4.19 15.79 -12.01
CA VAL A 231 4.15 15.53 -13.46
C VAL A 231 5.40 14.79 -13.92
N ALA A 232 6.59 15.22 -13.46
CA ALA A 232 7.83 14.50 -13.77
C ALA A 232 7.81 13.06 -13.23
N ARG A 233 7.35 12.85 -11.99
CA ARG A 233 7.22 11.50 -11.41
C ARG A 233 6.20 10.64 -12.14
N ALA A 234 5.12 11.22 -12.67
CA ALA A 234 4.17 10.47 -13.50
C ALA A 234 4.83 9.92 -14.77
N TYR A 235 5.61 10.75 -15.48
CA TYR A 235 6.37 10.28 -16.64
C TYR A 235 7.42 9.21 -16.31
N GLU A 236 8.06 9.30 -15.14
CA GLU A 236 8.97 8.26 -14.67
C GLU A 236 8.23 6.94 -14.45
N LEU A 237 7.06 6.97 -13.81
CA LEU A 237 6.22 5.79 -13.59
C LEU A 237 5.72 5.19 -14.90
N ASP A 238 5.32 6.01 -15.87
CA ASP A 238 4.91 5.53 -17.20
C ASP A 238 6.07 4.80 -17.89
N ALA A 239 7.27 5.37 -17.85
CA ALA A 239 8.48 4.74 -18.39
C ALA A 239 8.88 3.44 -17.64
N GLU A 240 8.74 3.41 -16.32
CA GLU A 240 8.96 2.21 -15.48
C GLU A 240 7.97 1.09 -15.85
N ASN A 241 6.71 1.45 -16.14
CA ASN A 241 5.62 0.51 -16.45
C ASN A 241 5.55 0.12 -17.94
N GLY A 242 6.35 0.74 -18.80
CA GLY A 242 6.32 0.52 -20.24
C GLY A 242 5.06 1.07 -20.92
N SER A 243 4.49 2.15 -20.37
CA SER A 243 3.34 2.91 -20.89
C SER A 243 3.76 4.21 -21.58
#